data_AF-A0A6S6SY78-F1
#
_entry.id   AF-A0A6S6SY78-F1
#
_cell.length_a   1.000
_cell.length_b   1.000
_cell.length_c   1.000
_cell.angle_alpha   90.00
_cell.angle_beta   90.00
_cell.angle_gamma   90.00
#
_symmetry.space_group_name_H-M   'P 1'
#
loop_
_entity.id
_entity.type
_entity.pdbx_description
1 polymer ?
#
loop_
_entity_poly.entity_id
_entity_poly.type
_entity_poly.pdbx_seq_one_letter_code
_entity_poly.pdbx_strand_id
1 'polypeptide(L)'
;MMREKMSALGASDAMVSASRLHMTLDKRLRLNGHYDSLTAWRMLSRHVARHPNNLRTHAQRIFLAEDSMLQHCLKGALVDLSLSLNGKGEYFSRQLLEMVKDSLSDEDYRYFKKSFSDDPGERKKYQNWVNGSVMANGADDGQLLVEFTRGEQEAFVSKLEEARSCMEYGQLDEAINILETEMLSTPGDIEIEAELLNLYQYMRDKGRFDNLSNKLTEKGVEFSEAWHATAVEAKEWI
;
A
#
# COMPACT_ATOMS: atom_id res chain seq x y z
N MET A 1 -12.65 -42.09 62.74
CA MET A 1 -12.03 -40.75 62.65
C MET A 1 -10.76 -40.92 61.82
N MET A 2 -10.86 -40.77 60.49
CA MET A 2 -9.82 -41.18 59.53
C MET A 2 -9.44 -40.02 58.61
N ARG A 3 -8.11 -39.85 58.47
CA ARG A 3 -7.35 -39.30 57.32
C ARG A 3 -7.32 -37.78 57.13
N GLU A 4 -6.31 -37.16 57.74
CA GLU A 4 -5.55 -36.08 57.09
C GLU A 4 -4.52 -36.71 56.14
N LYS A 5 -4.58 -36.36 54.86
CA LYS A 5 -3.52 -36.59 53.87
C LYS A 5 -3.27 -35.30 53.09
N MET A 6 -2.03 -34.83 53.19
CA MET A 6 -1.15 -34.39 52.11
C MET A 6 -1.75 -33.52 50.98
N SER A 7 -1.23 -32.30 50.88
CA SER A 7 -0.94 -31.62 49.59
C SER A 7 0.03 -30.48 49.89
N ALA A 8 1.34 -30.65 49.72
CA ALA A 8 2.11 -30.60 48.46
C ALA A 8 2.83 -29.25 48.33
N LEU A 9 4.14 -29.34 48.52
CA LEU A 9 5.16 -28.44 48.01
C LEU A 9 5.15 -28.49 46.47
N GLY A 10 5.26 -27.33 45.83
CA GLY A 10 6.10 -27.16 44.63
C GLY A 10 5.45 -27.32 43.25
N ALA A 11 6.01 -26.52 42.32
CA ALA A 11 5.76 -26.40 40.88
C ALA A 11 4.56 -25.48 40.53
N SER A 12 4.77 -24.21 40.17
CA SER A 12 5.47 -23.74 38.95
C SER A 12 4.97 -24.44 37.69
N ASP A 13 3.68 -24.38 37.41
CA ASP A 13 3.16 -24.18 36.05
C ASP A 13 1.63 -24.00 36.10
N ALA A 14 1.15 -22.78 35.86
CA ALA A 14 -0.23 -22.55 35.45
C ALA A 14 -0.40 -21.15 34.87
N MET A 15 -0.12 -21.07 33.56
CA MET A 15 -0.98 -20.41 32.57
C MET A 15 -1.11 -18.89 32.66
N VAL A 16 -0.35 -18.23 31.76
CA VAL A 16 -0.86 -17.26 30.78
C VAL A 16 -2.20 -16.65 31.18
N SER A 17 -2.14 -15.52 31.89
CA SER A 17 -3.31 -14.70 32.18
C SER A 17 -3.81 -14.08 30.87
N ALA A 18 -4.58 -14.87 30.12
CA ALA A 18 -5.40 -14.38 29.04
C ALA A 18 -6.44 -13.46 29.68
N SER A 19 -6.13 -12.16 29.71
CA SER A 19 -6.99 -11.08 30.19
C SER A 19 -8.36 -11.18 29.53
N ARG A 20 -9.29 -11.88 30.17
CA ARG A 20 -10.67 -11.97 29.74
C ARG A 20 -11.34 -10.66 30.08
N LEU A 21 -11.40 -9.82 29.06
CA LEU A 21 -12.14 -8.59 29.04
C LEU A 21 -13.62 -8.90 29.31
N HIS A 22 -14.19 -8.41 30.41
CA HIS A 22 -15.63 -8.47 30.72
C HIS A 22 -16.25 -7.07 30.67
N MET A 23 -17.50 -6.95 30.22
CA MET A 23 -18.22 -5.69 29.98
C MET A 23 -19.48 -5.76 30.84
N THR A 24 -19.59 -4.87 31.83
CA THR A 24 -20.77 -4.74 32.70
C THR A 24 -21.52 -3.45 32.40
N LEU A 25 -22.76 -3.32 32.86
CA LEU A 25 -23.63 -2.15 32.62
C LEU A 25 -23.06 -0.82 33.12
N ASP A 26 -22.15 -0.84 34.09
CA ASP A 26 -21.35 0.34 34.42
C ASP A 26 -20.34 0.55 33.30
N LYS A 27 -20.37 1.73 32.66
CA LYS A 27 -19.47 2.22 31.58
C LYS A 27 -17.96 2.05 31.81
N ARG A 28 -17.54 1.41 32.89
CA ARG A 28 -16.17 1.09 33.24
C ARG A 28 -15.73 -0.19 32.53
N LEU A 29 -14.82 -0.02 31.58
CA LEU A 29 -13.84 -1.06 31.28
C LEU A 29 -13.18 -1.47 32.60
N ARG A 30 -13.51 -2.65 33.13
CA ARG A 30 -12.74 -3.26 34.21
C ARG A 30 -11.42 -3.74 33.64
N LEU A 31 -10.53 -2.79 33.41
CA LEU A 31 -9.11 -3.05 33.30
C LEU A 31 -8.63 -3.26 34.74
N ASN A 32 -8.27 -4.49 35.07
CA ASN A 32 -7.78 -4.83 36.40
C ASN A 32 -6.47 -4.05 36.66
N GLY A 33 -6.49 -3.11 37.60
CA GLY A 33 -5.32 -2.35 38.04
C GLY A 33 -5.06 -1.05 37.26
N HIS A 34 -4.14 -0.22 37.76
CA HIS A 34 -3.62 0.97 37.07
C HIS A 34 -3.14 0.60 35.67
N TYR A 35 -3.98 0.80 34.67
CA TYR A 35 -3.63 0.57 33.28
C TYR A 35 -3.19 1.90 32.67
N ASP A 36 -2.18 1.84 31.82
CA ASP A 36 -1.83 2.96 30.95
C ASP A 36 -2.82 2.99 29.78
N SER A 37 -3.64 4.05 29.71
CA SER A 37 -4.67 4.24 28.69
C SER A 37 -4.10 4.16 27.27
N LEU A 38 -2.88 4.68 27.05
CA LEU A 38 -2.24 4.64 25.73
C LEU A 38 -1.83 3.21 25.33
N THR A 39 -1.27 2.44 26.25
CA THR A 39 -0.93 1.03 26.01
C THR A 39 -2.18 0.19 25.76
N ALA A 40 -3.25 0.39 26.54
CA ALA A 40 -4.53 -0.28 26.32
C ALA A 40 -5.11 0.07 24.95
N TRP A 41 -5.05 1.35 24.56
CA TRP A 41 -5.50 1.82 23.25
C TRP A 41 -4.76 1.14 22.10
N ARG A 42 -3.41 1.10 22.16
CA ARG A 42 -2.58 0.44 21.14
C ARG A 42 -2.90 -1.05 21.03
N MET A 43 -3.07 -1.73 22.15
CA MET A 43 -3.41 -3.14 22.17
C MET A 43 -4.77 -3.41 21.52
N LEU A 44 -5.81 -2.65 21.90
CA LEU A 44 -7.15 -2.81 21.32
C LEU A 44 -7.19 -2.43 19.83
N SER A 45 -6.44 -1.40 19.43
CA SER A 45 -6.33 -0.97 18.03
C SER A 45 -5.74 -2.09 17.17
N ARG A 46 -4.69 -2.78 17.65
CA ARG A 46 -4.13 -3.97 16.97
C ARG A 46 -5.14 -5.12 16.90
N HIS A 47 -5.94 -5.31 17.95
CA HIS A 47 -6.98 -6.35 17.94
C HIS A 47 -8.08 -6.05 16.93
N VAL A 48 -8.52 -4.80 16.80
CA VAL A 48 -9.50 -4.40 15.77
C VAL A 48 -8.93 -4.61 14.37
N ALA A 49 -7.69 -4.19 14.12
CA ALA A 49 -7.04 -4.40 12.82
C ALA A 49 -6.96 -5.89 12.44
N ARG A 50 -6.74 -6.78 13.42
CA ARG A 50 -6.67 -8.24 13.19
C ARG A 50 -8.04 -8.92 13.12
N HIS A 51 -9.01 -8.42 13.88
CA HIS A 51 -10.33 -9.00 14.05
C HIS A 51 -11.42 -7.93 13.93
N PRO A 52 -11.66 -7.41 12.71
CA PRO A 52 -12.53 -6.26 12.49
C PRO A 52 -13.99 -6.49 12.89
N ASN A 53 -14.45 -7.74 12.94
CA ASN A 53 -15.83 -8.09 13.30
C ASN A 53 -16.03 -8.27 14.82
N ASN A 54 -15.00 -8.05 15.64
CA ASN A 54 -15.11 -8.17 17.09
C ASN A 54 -15.72 -6.91 17.72
N LEU A 55 -17.05 -6.86 17.77
CA LEU A 55 -17.82 -5.72 18.29
C LEU A 55 -17.48 -5.37 19.74
N ARG A 56 -17.06 -6.37 20.54
CA ARG A 56 -16.61 -6.13 21.90
C ARG A 56 -15.39 -5.22 21.92
N THR A 57 -14.40 -5.51 21.09
CA THR A 57 -13.16 -4.71 21.02
C THR A 57 -13.45 -3.30 20.53
N HIS A 58 -14.39 -3.12 19.60
CA HIS A 58 -14.83 -1.78 19.17
C HIS A 58 -15.48 -0.98 20.31
N ALA A 59 -16.45 -1.57 21.02
CA ALA A 59 -17.08 -0.92 22.17
C ALA A 59 -16.05 -0.53 23.24
N GLN A 60 -15.07 -1.39 23.48
CA GLN A 60 -13.99 -1.12 24.42
C GLN A 60 -13.09 0.04 23.99
N ARG A 61 -12.79 0.18 22.70
CA ARG A 61 -12.03 1.34 22.20
C ARG A 61 -12.84 2.62 22.37
N ILE A 62 -14.14 2.58 22.08
CA ILE A 62 -15.04 3.72 22.21
C ILE A 62 -15.07 4.21 23.67
N PHE A 63 -15.27 3.32 24.64
CA PHE A 63 -15.27 3.71 26.06
C PHE A 63 -13.89 4.13 26.57
N LEU A 64 -12.81 3.50 26.08
CA LEU A 64 -11.46 3.93 26.45
C LEU A 64 -11.14 5.35 25.94
N ALA A 65 -11.75 5.76 24.84
CA ALA A 65 -11.63 7.11 24.29
C ALA A 65 -12.42 8.18 25.07
N GLU A 66 -13.15 7.82 26.14
CA GLU A 66 -13.69 8.82 27.09
C GLU A 66 -12.58 9.43 27.96
N ASP A 67 -11.43 8.76 28.09
CA ASP A 67 -10.23 9.32 28.74
C ASP A 67 -9.78 10.59 28.02
N SER A 68 -9.48 11.66 28.76
CA SER A 68 -9.08 12.96 28.21
C SER A 68 -7.86 12.88 27.30
N MET A 69 -6.96 11.92 27.54
CA MET A 69 -5.79 11.70 26.67
C MET A 69 -6.15 11.11 25.30
N LEU A 70 -7.33 10.47 25.17
CA LEU A 70 -7.73 9.69 24.00
C LEU A 70 -9.01 10.22 23.33
N GLN A 71 -9.62 11.29 23.83
CA GLN A 71 -10.83 11.88 23.24
C GLN A 71 -10.66 12.20 21.75
N HIS A 72 -9.48 12.63 21.34
CA HIS A 72 -9.16 12.90 19.93
C HIS A 72 -9.24 11.66 19.02
N CYS A 73 -9.22 10.44 19.59
CA CYS A 73 -9.36 9.18 18.87
C CYS A 73 -10.80 8.65 18.82
N LEU A 74 -11.74 9.22 19.58
CA LEU A 74 -13.12 8.72 19.71
C LEU A 74 -13.82 8.63 18.35
N LYS A 75 -13.70 9.69 17.56
CA LYS A 75 -14.27 9.76 16.21
C LYS A 75 -13.76 8.61 15.33
N GLY A 76 -12.47 8.32 15.37
CA GLY A 76 -11.88 7.21 14.61
C GLY A 76 -12.37 5.83 15.05
N ALA A 77 -12.57 5.62 16.36
CA ALA A 77 -13.16 4.38 16.86
C ALA A 77 -14.62 4.18 16.40
N LEU A 78 -15.40 5.26 16.32
CA LEU A 78 -16.78 5.22 15.82
C LEU A 78 -16.82 4.95 14.30
N VAL A 79 -15.86 5.47 13.54
CA VAL A 79 -15.68 5.12 12.12
C VAL A 79 -15.40 3.63 11.98
N ASP A 80 -14.44 3.08 12.74
CA ASP A 80 -14.10 1.66 12.69
C ASP A 80 -15.32 0.76 13.00
N LEU A 81 -16.14 1.16 13.97
CA LEU A 81 -17.39 0.47 14.29
C LEU A 81 -18.39 0.52 13.12
N SER A 82 -18.56 1.70 12.50
CA SER A 82 -19.46 1.87 11.36
C SER A 82 -19.06 1.00 10.16
N LEU A 83 -17.75 0.90 9.89
CA LEU A 83 -17.20 0.08 8.81
C LEU A 83 -17.37 -1.41 9.11
N SER A 84 -17.13 -1.82 10.37
CA SER A 84 -17.33 -3.21 10.82
C SER A 84 -18.78 -3.68 10.69
N LEU A 85 -19.73 -2.80 11.04
CA LEU A 85 -21.15 -3.11 11.03
C LEU A 85 -21.77 -3.07 9.63
N ASN A 86 -21.24 -2.22 8.74
CA ASN A 86 -21.71 -2.06 7.36
C ASN A 86 -23.25 -1.92 7.25
N GLY A 87 -23.84 -1.14 8.15
CA GLY A 87 -25.30 -0.92 8.24
C GLY A 87 -26.08 -1.95 9.06
N LYS A 88 -25.43 -2.98 9.63
CA LYS A 88 -26.08 -3.91 10.56
C LYS A 88 -26.00 -3.40 12.00
N GLY A 89 -26.88 -3.86 12.87
CA GLY A 89 -26.74 -3.60 14.32
C GLY A 89 -27.00 -2.15 14.74
N GLU A 90 -27.90 -1.45 14.03
CA GLU A 90 -28.28 -0.05 14.32
C GLU A 90 -28.57 0.20 15.81
N TYR A 91 -29.33 -0.68 16.46
CA TYR A 91 -29.66 -0.54 17.89
C TYR A 91 -28.41 -0.47 18.76
N PHE A 92 -27.42 -1.33 18.49
CA PHE A 92 -26.16 -1.37 19.24
C PHE A 92 -25.34 -0.10 19.03
N SER A 93 -25.19 0.34 17.77
CA SER A 93 -24.48 1.59 17.44
C SER A 93 -25.13 2.80 18.08
N ARG A 94 -26.46 2.86 18.09
CA ARG A 94 -27.22 3.95 18.71
C ARG A 94 -27.02 3.98 20.21
N GLN A 95 -27.07 2.83 20.88
CA GLN A 95 -26.80 2.72 22.31
C GLN A 95 -25.37 3.19 22.64
N LEU A 96 -24.36 2.75 21.87
CA LEU A 96 -22.98 3.20 22.04
C LEU A 96 -22.84 4.71 21.82
N LEU A 97 -23.45 5.26 20.78
CA LEU A 97 -23.40 6.69 20.46
C LEU A 97 -24.04 7.54 21.56
N GLU A 98 -25.18 7.13 22.11
CA GLU A 98 -25.82 7.83 23.24
C GLU A 98 -24.94 7.80 24.50
N MET A 99 -24.21 6.70 24.73
CA MET A 99 -23.34 6.60 25.91
C MET A 99 -22.15 7.55 25.89
N VAL A 100 -21.64 7.89 24.71
CA VAL A 100 -20.47 8.78 24.52
C VAL A 100 -20.82 10.17 24.01
N LYS A 101 -22.12 10.51 23.97
CA LYS A 101 -22.63 11.78 23.42
C LYS A 101 -21.92 13.01 24.00
N ASP A 102 -21.68 13.02 25.31
CA ASP A 102 -21.07 14.16 26.01
C ASP A 102 -19.58 14.36 25.66
N SER A 103 -18.94 13.35 25.04
CA SER A 103 -17.55 13.40 24.58
C SER A 103 -17.42 13.73 23.10
N LEU A 104 -18.53 13.96 22.39
CA LEU A 104 -18.57 14.27 20.96
C LEU A 104 -18.97 15.73 20.71
N SER A 105 -18.51 16.28 19.59
CA SER A 105 -19.06 17.53 19.07
C SER A 105 -20.50 17.30 18.57
N ASP A 106 -21.33 18.34 18.63
CA ASP A 106 -22.69 18.28 18.09
C ASP A 106 -22.73 17.96 16.59
N GLU A 107 -21.68 18.31 15.84
CA GLU A 107 -21.55 17.95 14.44
C GLU A 107 -21.27 16.45 14.27
N ASP A 108 -20.29 15.90 15.00
CA ASP A 108 -19.92 14.48 14.89
C ASP A 108 -21.05 13.57 15.39
N TYR A 109 -21.73 13.94 16.49
CA TYR A 109 -22.88 13.19 16.99
C TYR A 109 -24.01 13.15 15.95
N ARG A 110 -24.37 14.29 15.35
CA ARG A 110 -25.40 14.33 14.28
C ARG A 110 -24.98 13.49 13.07
N TYR A 111 -23.71 13.54 12.69
CA TYR A 111 -23.20 12.73 11.61
C TYR A 111 -23.33 11.23 11.91
N PHE A 112 -22.82 10.75 13.04
CA PHE A 112 -22.85 9.32 13.35
C PHE A 112 -24.28 8.82 13.56
N LYS A 113 -25.15 9.66 14.14
CA LYS A 113 -26.58 9.35 14.27
C LYS A 113 -27.24 9.10 12.92
N LYS A 114 -26.86 9.86 11.89
CA LYS A 114 -27.33 9.68 10.51
C LYS A 114 -26.64 8.52 9.80
N SER A 115 -25.32 8.37 9.98
CA SER A 115 -24.53 7.29 9.36
C SER A 115 -24.92 5.89 9.85
N PHE A 116 -25.35 5.77 11.11
CA PHE A 116 -25.88 4.52 11.65
C PHE A 116 -27.34 4.25 11.28
N SER A 117 -28.07 5.25 10.75
CA SER A 117 -29.41 5.03 10.22
C SER A 117 -29.33 4.39 8.83
N ASP A 118 -30.32 3.58 8.47
CA ASP A 118 -30.29 2.63 7.33
C ASP A 118 -30.21 3.28 5.92
N ASP A 119 -29.94 4.58 5.83
CA ASP A 119 -29.80 5.31 4.57
C ASP A 119 -28.43 5.01 3.91
N PRO A 120 -28.39 4.29 2.78
CA PRO A 120 -27.14 3.90 2.13
C PRO A 120 -26.36 5.08 1.53
N GLY A 121 -27.01 6.23 1.28
CA GLY A 121 -26.43 7.36 0.55
C GLY A 121 -25.39 8.16 1.33
N GLU A 122 -25.43 8.10 2.67
CA GLU A 122 -24.72 9.05 3.55
C GLU A 122 -23.45 8.48 4.20
N ARG A 123 -23.13 7.21 3.95
CA ARG A 123 -21.95 6.51 4.52
C ARG A 123 -20.59 7.00 3.97
N LYS A 124 -20.59 8.03 3.13
CA LYS A 124 -19.41 8.49 2.37
C LYS A 124 -18.52 9.51 3.09
N LYS A 125 -19.02 10.25 4.10
CA LYS A 125 -18.27 11.38 4.73
C LYS A 125 -16.97 10.97 5.46
N TYR A 126 -16.81 9.70 5.89
CA TYR A 126 -15.59 9.22 6.57
C TYR A 126 -14.90 8.06 5.84
N GLN A 127 -14.89 8.08 4.51
CA GLN A 127 -13.94 7.26 3.74
C GLN A 127 -12.49 7.78 3.88
N ASN A 128 -12.36 9.04 4.30
CA ASN A 128 -11.09 9.71 4.54
C ASN A 128 -10.42 9.25 5.85
N TRP A 129 -9.12 9.46 5.95
CA TRP A 129 -8.35 9.14 7.16
C TRP A 129 -8.89 9.94 8.34
N VAL A 130 -9.20 9.24 9.44
CA VAL A 130 -9.67 9.85 10.68
C VAL A 130 -8.75 9.44 11.81
N ASN A 131 -8.29 10.41 12.59
CA ASN A 131 -7.43 10.15 13.74
C ASN A 131 -8.09 9.15 14.71
N GLY A 132 -7.32 8.13 15.10
CA GLY A 132 -7.79 7.03 15.94
C GLY A 132 -8.49 5.88 15.19
N SER A 133 -8.76 6.01 13.88
CA SER A 133 -9.27 4.91 13.06
C SER A 133 -8.12 3.99 12.64
N VAL A 134 -8.35 2.68 12.66
CA VAL A 134 -7.44 1.68 12.10
C VAL A 134 -7.98 1.01 10.84
N MET A 135 -9.24 1.29 10.49
CA MET A 135 -9.92 0.73 9.32
C MET A 135 -10.21 1.76 8.23
N ALA A 136 -10.09 3.07 8.52
CA ALA A 136 -10.20 4.11 7.49
C ALA A 136 -8.93 4.12 6.65
N ASN A 137 -9.03 3.66 5.41
CA ASN A 137 -7.89 3.49 4.50
C ASN A 137 -7.38 4.81 3.90
N GLY A 138 -7.86 5.97 4.36
CA GLY A 138 -7.41 7.25 3.85
C GLY A 138 -7.69 7.43 2.35
N ALA A 139 -8.68 6.71 1.82
CA ALA A 139 -9.14 6.89 0.45
C ALA A 139 -9.92 8.22 0.41
N ASP A 140 -9.16 9.31 0.41
CA ASP A 140 -9.60 10.56 -0.17
C ASP A 140 -9.95 10.29 -1.64
N ASP A 141 -10.92 11.01 -2.20
CA ASP A 141 -11.29 10.95 -3.61
C ASP A 141 -10.03 11.10 -4.50
N GLY A 142 -9.39 9.97 -4.82
CA GLY A 142 -8.26 9.81 -5.74
C GLY A 142 -7.37 11.03 -5.91
N GLN A 143 -6.90 11.69 -4.84
CA GLN A 143 -5.88 12.72 -5.02
C GLN A 143 -4.63 12.00 -5.53
N LEU A 144 -4.39 12.21 -6.82
CA LEU A 144 -3.22 11.74 -7.54
C LEU A 144 -2.00 12.39 -6.88
N LEU A 145 -1.47 11.76 -5.83
CA LEU A 145 -0.28 12.22 -5.10
C LEU A 145 0.97 12.21 -5.98
N VAL A 146 0.95 11.31 -6.96
CA VAL A 146 1.96 11.18 -8.00
C VAL A 146 1.21 10.99 -9.30
N GLU A 147 1.18 12.04 -10.12
CA GLU A 147 0.94 11.88 -11.53
C GLU A 147 2.22 11.32 -12.12
N PHE A 148 2.21 10.05 -12.52
CA PHE A 148 3.17 9.58 -13.50
C PHE A 148 2.80 10.27 -14.81
N THR A 149 3.26 11.51 -15.00
CA THR A 149 3.62 11.97 -16.32
C THR A 149 4.71 11.03 -16.76
N ARG A 150 4.31 9.93 -17.41
CA ARG A 150 5.15 9.27 -18.40
C ARG A 150 5.56 10.42 -19.28
N GLY A 151 6.79 10.91 -19.09
CA GLY A 151 7.20 12.23 -19.56
C GLY A 151 6.60 12.41 -20.93
N GLU A 152 5.81 13.48 -21.10
CA GLU A 152 5.59 13.97 -22.45
C GLU A 152 6.98 13.93 -23.06
N GLN A 153 7.17 13.02 -24.02
CA GLN A 153 8.42 12.93 -24.73
C GLN A 153 8.63 14.36 -25.18
N GLU A 154 9.62 15.04 -24.57
CA GLU A 154 10.18 16.23 -25.19
C GLU A 154 10.39 15.76 -26.62
N ALA A 155 9.68 16.40 -27.55
CA ALA A 155 9.64 15.93 -28.92
C ALA A 155 11.07 16.05 -29.44
N PHE A 156 11.86 14.98 -29.26
CA PHE A 156 13.24 14.93 -29.65
C PHE A 156 13.26 15.23 -31.13
N VAL A 157 14.16 16.13 -31.53
CA VAL A 157 14.23 16.60 -32.92
C VAL A 157 14.60 15.44 -33.85
N SER A 158 15.24 14.40 -33.31
CA SER A 158 15.50 13.12 -33.97
C SER A 158 15.54 11.95 -32.97
N LYS A 159 15.18 10.74 -33.42
CA LYS A 159 15.31 9.49 -32.64
C LYS A 159 16.77 9.18 -32.25
N LEU A 160 17.75 9.73 -32.98
CA LEU A 160 19.16 9.67 -32.62
C LEU A 160 19.47 10.46 -31.33
N GLU A 161 18.82 11.60 -31.13
CA GLU A 161 18.99 12.46 -29.95
C GLU A 161 18.34 11.83 -28.71
N GLU A 162 17.20 11.15 -28.90
CA GLU A 162 16.54 10.34 -27.86
C GLU A 162 17.47 9.21 -27.40
N ALA A 163 18.08 8.48 -28.34
CA ALA A 163 19.03 7.42 -28.01
C ALA A 163 20.28 7.93 -27.29
N ARG A 164 20.83 9.08 -27.69
CA ARG A 164 21.96 9.72 -27.00
C ARG A 164 21.63 10.11 -25.57
N SER A 165 20.44 10.66 -25.34
CA SER A 165 19.96 10.96 -24.00
C SER A 165 19.87 9.70 -23.15
N CYS A 166 19.31 8.60 -23.69
CA CYS A 166 19.28 7.31 -23.00
C CYS A 166 20.69 6.80 -22.65
N MET A 167 21.68 6.98 -23.55
CA MET A 167 23.08 6.63 -23.25
C MET A 167 23.67 7.47 -22.11
N GLU A 168 23.41 8.78 -22.07
CA GLU A 168 23.88 9.66 -20.99
C GLU A 168 23.33 9.27 -19.62
N TYR A 169 22.08 8.79 -19.58
CA TYR A 169 21.44 8.27 -18.36
C TYR A 169 21.76 6.80 -18.06
N GLY A 170 22.66 6.17 -18.84
CA GLY A 170 23.07 4.77 -18.66
C GLY A 170 22.01 3.73 -19.05
N GLN A 171 20.95 4.14 -19.74
CA GLN A 171 19.88 3.30 -20.25
C GLN A 171 20.25 2.69 -21.61
N LEU A 172 21.34 1.91 -21.63
CA LEU A 172 21.92 1.36 -22.86
C LEU A 172 20.95 0.43 -23.61
N ASP A 173 20.18 -0.39 -22.89
CA ASP A 173 19.17 -1.27 -23.49
C ASP A 173 18.08 -0.48 -24.23
N GLU A 174 17.64 0.64 -23.66
CA GLU A 174 16.59 1.47 -24.25
C GLU A 174 17.12 2.24 -25.47
N ALA A 175 18.36 2.75 -25.38
CA ALA A 175 19.03 3.39 -26.51
C ALA A 175 19.14 2.45 -27.71
N ILE A 176 19.50 1.19 -27.48
CA ILE A 176 19.57 0.19 -28.56
C ILE A 176 18.20 -0.08 -29.15
N ASN A 177 17.16 -0.28 -28.33
CA ASN A 177 15.82 -0.53 -28.84
C ASN A 177 15.31 0.62 -29.73
N ILE A 178 15.58 1.87 -29.33
CA ILE A 178 15.21 3.07 -30.11
C ILE A 178 15.95 3.08 -31.45
N LEU A 179 17.26 2.87 -31.43
CA LEU A 179 18.07 2.86 -32.65
C LEU A 179 17.76 1.67 -33.58
N GLU A 180 17.51 0.47 -33.05
CA GLU A 180 17.07 -0.70 -33.82
C GLU A 180 15.74 -0.43 -34.53
N THR A 181 14.81 0.23 -33.82
CA THR A 181 13.49 0.57 -34.37
C THR A 181 13.62 1.60 -35.49
N GLU A 182 14.51 2.58 -35.32
CA GLU A 182 14.75 3.61 -36.34
C GLU A 182 15.47 3.02 -37.56
N MET A 183 16.48 2.17 -37.37
CA MET A 183 17.19 1.50 -38.46
C MET A 183 16.27 0.56 -39.26
N LEU A 184 15.26 -0.03 -38.62
CA LEU A 184 14.23 -0.82 -39.29
C LEU A 184 13.20 0.04 -40.06
N SER A 185 13.05 1.31 -39.71
CA SER A 185 12.06 2.23 -40.30
C SER A 185 12.66 3.07 -41.42
N THR A 186 13.90 3.52 -41.25
CA THR A 186 14.70 4.27 -42.23
C THR A 186 16.03 3.55 -42.46
N PRO A 187 16.07 2.54 -43.34
CA PRO A 187 17.31 1.85 -43.64
C PRO A 187 18.24 2.75 -44.46
N GLY A 188 19.42 3.06 -43.94
CA GLY A 188 20.45 3.82 -44.67
C GLY A 188 21.08 5.00 -43.92
N ASP A 189 20.67 5.30 -42.69
CA ASP A 189 21.32 6.33 -41.88
C ASP A 189 22.63 5.82 -41.28
N ILE A 190 23.74 6.22 -41.90
CA ILE A 190 25.11 5.86 -41.53
C ILE A 190 25.43 6.21 -40.08
N GLU A 191 24.87 7.31 -39.55
CA GLU A 191 25.10 7.73 -38.16
C GLU A 191 24.44 6.80 -37.14
N ILE A 192 23.20 6.35 -37.40
CA ILE A 192 22.48 5.41 -36.53
C ILE A 192 23.19 4.06 -36.51
N GLU A 193 23.64 3.63 -37.69
CA GLU A 193 24.40 2.39 -37.84
C GLU A 193 25.71 2.43 -37.04
N ALA A 194 26.48 3.52 -37.14
CA ALA A 194 27.73 3.66 -36.40
C ALA A 194 27.52 3.63 -34.88
N GLU A 195 26.49 4.31 -34.37
CA GLU A 195 26.17 4.34 -32.92
C GLU A 195 25.69 2.98 -32.42
N LEU A 196 24.88 2.25 -33.20
CA LEU A 196 24.48 0.87 -32.90
C LEU A 196 25.69 -0.07 -32.84
N LEU A 197 26.59 0.02 -33.82
CA LEU A 197 27.80 -0.82 -33.84
C LEU A 197 28.71 -0.55 -32.63
N ASN A 198 28.88 0.72 -32.25
CA ASN A 198 29.62 1.08 -31.04
C ASN A 198 28.99 0.48 -29.78
N LEU A 199 27.65 0.54 -29.67
CA LEU A 199 26.91 -0.04 -28.54
C LEU A 199 27.01 -1.57 -28.51
N TYR A 200 26.90 -2.24 -29.66
CA TYR A 200 27.07 -3.70 -29.72
C TYR A 200 28.51 -4.13 -29.39
N GLN A 201 29.52 -3.40 -29.86
CA GLN A 201 30.92 -3.66 -29.50
C GLN A 201 31.16 -3.47 -28.01
N TYR A 202 30.62 -2.40 -27.42
CA TYR A 202 30.77 -2.11 -25.99
C TYR A 202 30.11 -3.17 -25.12
N MET A 203 28.88 -3.58 -25.45
CA MET A 203 28.15 -4.59 -24.68
C MET A 203 28.55 -6.03 -25.01
N ARG A 204 29.30 -6.24 -26.11
CA ARG A 204 29.62 -7.56 -26.68
C ARG A 204 28.40 -8.46 -26.87
N ASP A 205 27.24 -7.87 -27.17
CA ASP A 205 25.99 -8.61 -27.34
C ASP A 205 25.84 -9.12 -28.77
N LYS A 206 26.47 -10.27 -29.01
CA LYS A 206 26.40 -10.98 -30.28
C LYS A 206 24.97 -11.43 -30.63
N GLY A 207 24.18 -11.80 -29.63
CA GLY A 207 22.84 -12.33 -29.84
C GLY A 207 21.89 -11.28 -30.42
N ARG A 208 21.96 -10.05 -29.92
CA ARG A 208 21.19 -8.93 -30.49
C ARG A 208 21.70 -8.51 -31.87
N PHE A 209 23.01 -8.47 -32.08
CA PHE A 209 23.59 -8.16 -33.38
C PHE A 209 23.16 -9.14 -34.48
N ASP A 210 23.18 -10.45 -34.20
CA ASP A 210 22.75 -11.48 -35.15
C ASP A 210 21.25 -11.37 -35.45
N ASN A 211 20.43 -11.11 -34.43
CA ASN A 211 18.99 -10.92 -34.59
C ASN A 211 18.64 -9.69 -35.45
N LEU A 212 19.33 -8.56 -35.24
CA LEU A 212 19.12 -7.37 -36.06
C LEU A 212 19.64 -7.59 -37.50
N SER A 213 20.81 -8.20 -37.66
CA SER A 213 21.37 -8.54 -38.97
C SER A 213 20.43 -9.42 -39.79
N ASN A 214 19.79 -10.42 -39.15
CA ASN A 214 18.78 -11.25 -39.80
C ASN A 214 17.55 -10.43 -40.22
N LYS A 215 17.02 -9.58 -39.33
CA LYS A 215 15.86 -8.71 -39.64
C LYS A 215 16.15 -7.71 -40.76
N LEU A 216 17.39 -7.22 -40.87
CA LEU A 216 17.81 -6.31 -41.93
C LEU A 216 18.03 -7.03 -43.27
N THR A 217 18.57 -8.25 -43.23
CA THR A 217 18.70 -9.12 -44.42
C THR A 217 17.32 -9.48 -44.98
N GLU A 218 16.36 -9.77 -44.11
CA GLU A 218 14.97 -10.05 -44.50
C GLU A 218 14.28 -8.86 -45.17
N LYS A 219 14.70 -7.63 -44.83
CA LYS A 219 14.22 -6.39 -45.46
C LYS A 219 14.99 -5.98 -46.72
N GLY A 220 16.02 -6.74 -47.11
CA GLY A 220 16.79 -6.51 -48.34
C GLY A 220 17.65 -5.24 -48.32
N VAL A 221 18.08 -4.81 -47.13
CA VAL A 221 18.92 -3.62 -46.94
C VAL A 221 20.38 -3.97 -47.22
N GLU A 222 21.05 -3.16 -48.05
CA GLU A 222 22.50 -3.30 -48.27
C GLU A 222 23.27 -2.77 -47.05
N PHE A 223 24.14 -3.61 -46.49
CA PHE A 223 24.93 -3.28 -45.32
C PHE A 223 26.11 -2.36 -45.66
N SER A 224 26.48 -1.46 -44.75
CA SER A 224 27.72 -0.69 -44.90
C SER A 224 28.95 -1.57 -44.69
N GLU A 225 30.12 -1.10 -45.18
CA GLU A 225 31.40 -1.77 -44.93
C GLU A 225 31.72 -1.90 -43.43
N ALA A 226 31.21 -0.98 -42.60
CA ALA A 226 31.40 -1.01 -41.14
C ALA A 226 30.61 -2.13 -40.46
N TRP A 227 29.44 -2.47 -40.98
CA TRP A 227 28.66 -3.63 -40.51
C TRP A 227 29.39 -4.94 -40.79
N HIS A 228 29.97 -5.06 -41.99
CA HIS A 228 30.72 -6.26 -42.37
C HIS A 228 31.99 -6.43 -41.55
N ALA A 229 32.71 -5.34 -41.25
CA ALA A 229 33.86 -5.37 -40.36
C ALA A 229 33.47 -5.83 -38.94
N THR A 230 32.39 -5.26 -38.39
CA THR A 230 31.91 -5.62 -37.06
C THR A 230 31.33 -7.03 -37.02
N ALA A 231 30.74 -7.54 -38.10
CA ALA A 231 30.29 -8.93 -38.20
C ALA A 231 31.44 -9.94 -38.19
N VAL A 232 32.64 -9.55 -38.66
CA VAL A 232 33.84 -10.38 -38.55
C VAL A 232 34.35 -10.36 -37.12
N GLU A 233 34.41 -9.20 -36.47
CA GLU A 233 34.82 -9.07 -35.05
C GLU A 233 33.83 -9.74 -34.09
N ALA A 234 32.53 -9.66 -34.36
CA ALA A 234 31.47 -10.27 -33.56
C ALA A 234 31.55 -11.81 -33.52
N LYS A 235 32.25 -12.44 -34.48
CA LYS A 235 32.53 -13.88 -34.41
C LYS A 235 33.45 -14.23 -33.23
N GLU A 236 34.30 -13.31 -32.81
CA GLU A 236 35.23 -13.45 -31.69
C GLU A 236 34.63 -13.02 -30.34
N TRP A 237 33.41 -12.45 -30.33
CA TRP A 237 32.70 -12.16 -29.09
C TRP A 237 32.17 -13.49 -28.53
N ILE A 238 32.71 -13.88 -27.36
CA ILE A 238 32.36 -15.09 -26.60
C ILE A 238 31.20 -14.79 -25.67
#